data_AF-A0A536DKX9-F1
#
_entry.id   AF-A0A536DKX9-F1
#
_cell.length_a   1.000
_cell.length_b   1.000
_cell.length_c   1.000
_cell.angle_alpha   90.00
_cell.angle_beta   90.00
_cell.angle_gamma   90.00
#
_symmetry.space_group_name_H-M   'P 1'
#
loop_
_entity.id
_entity.type
_entity.pdbx_description
1 polymer ?
#
loop_
_entity_poly.entity_id
_entity_poly.type
_entity_poly.pdbx_seq_one_letter_code
_entity_poly.pdbx_strand_id
1 'polypeptide(L)' 'MNTTIADRIEKEIVLKAPRSRVWRAISDPAEFGAWFKVDMSGVTFEAGEPVKAKMTYPGYEGMPFEMVIERIEP' A
#
# COMPACT_ATOMS: atom_id res chain seq x y z
N MET A 1 -3.93 27.92 22.44
CA MET A 1 -5.07 27.01 22.19
C MET A 1 -4.56 25.82 21.42
N ASN A 2 -4.77 24.58 21.89
CA ASN A 2 -4.41 23.38 21.13
C ASN A 2 -5.56 23.08 20.15
N THR A 3 -5.29 23.19 18.86
CA THR A 3 -6.23 22.75 17.82
C THR A 3 -6.13 21.24 17.70
N THR A 4 -7.19 20.52 18.06
CA THR A 4 -7.29 19.08 17.80
C THR A 4 -7.52 18.87 16.31
N ILE A 5 -6.53 18.31 15.61
CA ILE A 5 -6.66 17.91 14.20
C ILE A 5 -7.17 16.46 14.19
N ALA A 6 -8.19 16.18 13.38
CA ALA A 6 -8.63 14.80 13.16
C ALA A 6 -7.51 14.00 12.50
N ASP A 7 -7.19 12.84 13.05
CA ASP A 7 -6.02 12.02 12.71
C ASP A 7 -6.38 10.71 11.98
N ARG A 8 -7.68 10.48 11.74
CA ARG A 8 -8.18 9.21 11.21
C ARG A 8 -9.22 9.39 10.10
N ILE A 9 -9.04 8.60 9.04
CA ILE A 9 -9.98 8.45 7.94
C ILE A 9 -10.35 6.96 7.86
N GLU A 10 -11.65 6.66 7.89
CA GLU A 10 -12.18 5.31 7.71
C GLU A 10 -13.06 5.26 6.45
N LYS A 11 -12.90 4.20 5.64
CA LYS A 11 -13.68 4.02 4.42
C LYS A 11 -14.06 2.55 4.24
N GLU A 12 -15.34 2.30 4.01
CA GLU A 12 -15.89 0.99 3.69
C GLU A 12 -16.43 0.97 2.25
N ILE A 13 -16.13 -0.11 1.51
CA ILE A 13 -16.62 -0.30 0.13
C ILE A 13 -16.94 -1.77 -0.12
N VAL A 14 -17.91 -2.03 -1.00
CA VAL A 14 -18.22 -3.38 -1.48
C VAL A 14 -17.48 -3.62 -2.81
N LEU A 15 -16.62 -4.63 -2.84
CA LEU A 15 -15.95 -5.09 -4.06
C LEU A 15 -16.61 -6.37 -4.56
N LYS A 16 -16.91 -6.43 -5.86
CA LYS A 16 -17.45 -7.64 -6.52
C LYS A 16 -16.34 -8.66 -6.82
N ALA A 17 -15.64 -9.10 -5.77
CA ALA A 17 -14.56 -10.08 -5.86
C ALA A 17 -14.48 -10.92 -4.57
N PRO A 18 -14.00 -12.18 -4.63
CA PRO A 18 -13.72 -12.98 -3.43
C PRO A 18 -12.67 -12.33 -2.54
N ARG A 19 -12.74 -12.53 -1.21
CA ARG A 19 -11.76 -12.01 -0.24
C ARG A 19 -10.33 -12.41 -0.58
N SER A 20 -10.10 -13.63 -1.06
CA SER A 20 -8.77 -14.10 -1.48
C SER A 20 -8.18 -13.31 -2.64
N ARG A 21 -9.01 -12.83 -3.58
CA ARG A 21 -8.58 -11.96 -4.68
C ARG A 21 -8.19 -10.58 -4.18
N VAL A 22 -8.97 -10.03 -3.26
CA VAL A 22 -8.69 -8.72 -2.62
C VAL A 22 -7.42 -8.81 -1.79
N TRP A 23 -7.27 -9.86 -1.00
CA TRP A 23 -6.06 -10.14 -0.22
C TRP A 23 -4.83 -10.16 -1.11
N ARG A 24 -4.84 -10.97 -2.18
CA ARG A 24 -3.73 -11.03 -3.13
C ARG A 24 -3.41 -9.66 -3.76
N ALA A 25 -4.41 -8.83 -4.05
CA ALA A 25 -4.17 -7.48 -4.60
C ALA A 25 -3.43 -6.54 -3.63
N ILE A 26 -3.57 -6.74 -2.32
CA ILE A 26 -2.93 -5.90 -1.30
C ILE A 26 -1.68 -6.52 -0.70
N SER A 27 -1.53 -7.85 -0.77
CA SER A 27 -0.42 -8.60 -0.15
C SER A 27 0.67 -9.00 -1.14
N ASP A 28 0.38 -9.08 -2.45
CA ASP A 28 1.38 -9.32 -3.49
C ASP A 28 1.99 -7.98 -3.93
N PRO A 29 3.31 -7.77 -3.79
CA PRO A 29 3.95 -6.48 -4.10
C PRO A 29 3.74 -6.04 -5.56
N ALA A 30 3.75 -6.97 -6.52
CA ALA A 30 3.60 -6.65 -7.93
C ALA A 30 2.17 -6.20 -8.23
N GLU A 31 1.16 -6.89 -7.70
CA GLU A 31 -0.23 -6.45 -7.84
C GLU A 31 -0.49 -5.13 -7.11
N PHE A 32 -0.01 -5.00 -5.88
CA PHE A 32 -0.11 -3.78 -5.08
C PHE A 32 0.45 -2.59 -5.87
N GLY A 33 1.69 -2.69 -6.35
CA GLY A 33 2.35 -1.64 -7.10
C GLY A 33 1.59 -1.21 -8.37
N ALA A 34 0.99 -2.17 -9.08
CA ALA A 34 0.28 -1.90 -10.32
C ALA A 34 -0.97 -1.01 -10.14
N TRP A 35 -1.77 -1.26 -9.11
CA TRP A 35 -2.99 -0.48 -8.85
C TRP A 35 -2.73 0.73 -7.94
N PHE A 36 -1.80 0.62 -6.99
CA PHE A 36 -1.44 1.71 -6.07
C PHE A 36 -0.48 2.73 -6.70
N LYS A 37 0.07 2.43 -7.88
CA LYS A 37 0.99 3.30 -8.64
C LYS A 37 2.32 3.52 -7.94
N VAL A 38 2.95 2.42 -7.56
CA VAL A 38 4.29 2.36 -6.99
C VAL A 38 5.08 1.23 -7.65
N ASP A 39 6.34 1.48 -7.99
CA ASP A 39 7.25 0.48 -8.51
C ASP A 39 7.76 -0.39 -7.36
N MET A 40 7.18 -1.58 -7.26
CA MET A 40 7.53 -2.62 -6.28
C MET A 40 8.42 -3.72 -6.89
N SER A 41 9.12 -3.44 -7.99
CA SER A 41 9.98 -4.42 -8.63
C SER A 41 11.10 -4.90 -7.69
N GLY A 42 11.20 -6.23 -7.53
CA GLY A 42 12.20 -6.85 -6.65
C GLY A 42 11.91 -6.74 -5.14
N VAL A 43 10.74 -6.22 -4.75
CA VAL A 43 10.31 -6.13 -3.34
C VAL A 43 9.56 -7.39 -2.93
N THR A 44 9.80 -7.84 -1.70
CA THR A 44 8.98 -8.84 -1.00
C THR A 44 8.39 -8.17 0.24
N PHE A 45 7.14 -8.50 0.58
CA PHE A 45 6.54 -8.05 1.84
C PHE A 45 6.88 -9.04 2.96
N GLU A 46 7.76 -8.61 3.86
CA GLU A 46 8.19 -9.36 5.03
C GLU A 46 7.88 -8.55 6.29
N ALA A 47 7.25 -9.19 7.28
CA ALA A 47 6.82 -8.49 8.50
C ALA A 47 8.03 -7.93 9.27
N GLY A 48 7.96 -6.67 9.65
CA GLY A 48 9.01 -5.91 10.32
C GLY A 48 9.98 -5.20 9.37
N GLU A 49 9.99 -5.53 8.08
CA GLU A 49 10.97 -4.98 7.14
C GLU A 49 10.48 -3.70 6.45
N PRO A 50 11.37 -2.70 6.26
CA PRO A 50 11.07 -1.51 5.50
C PRO A 50 11.10 -1.79 3.99
N VAL A 51 10.11 -1.28 3.28
CA VAL A 51 10.04 -1.26 1.83
C VAL A 51 10.38 0.14 1.34
N LYS A 52 11.32 0.21 0.39
CA LYS A 52 11.66 1.43 -0.34
C LYS A 52 11.33 1.24 -1.81
N ALA A 53 10.50 2.11 -2.33
CA ALA A 53 9.98 2.04 -3.68
C ALA A 53 9.91 3.43 -4.31
N LYS A 54 9.48 3.50 -5.56
CA LYS A 54 9.31 4.77 -6.30
C LYS A 54 7.89 4.91 -6.78
N MET A 55 7.31 6.09 -6.65
CA MET A 55 5.99 6.35 -7.20
C MET A 55 5.99 6.28 -8.73
N THR A 56 4.90 5.76 -9.29
CA THR A 56 4.62 5.71 -10.74
C THR A 56 3.34 6.44 -11.11
N TYR A 57 2.77 7.19 -10.16
CA TYR A 57 1.58 8.00 -10.39
C TYR A 57 1.95 9.22 -11.26
N PRO A 58 1.13 9.56 -12.28
CA PRO A 58 1.39 10.71 -13.15
C PRO A 58 1.58 12.04 -12.42
N GLY A 59 2.70 12.71 -12.66
CA GLY A 59 3.08 13.97 -12.02
C GLY A 59 3.88 13.82 -10.71
N TYR A 60 4.14 12.57 -10.30
CA TYR A 60 4.80 12.21 -9.05
C TYR A 60 5.85 11.10 -9.27
N GLU A 61 6.21 10.84 -10.52
CA GLU A 61 7.10 9.75 -10.90
C GLU A 61 8.47 9.86 -10.25
N GLY A 62 8.99 8.74 -9.75
CA GLY A 62 10.32 8.66 -9.16
C GLY A 62 10.42 9.20 -7.74
N MET A 63 9.36 9.82 -7.19
CA MET A 63 9.35 10.22 -5.78
C MET A 63 9.50 8.99 -4.87
N PRO A 64 10.27 9.10 -3.78
CA PRO A 64 10.46 8.00 -2.84
C PRO A 64 9.14 7.67 -2.17
N PHE A 65 8.84 6.38 -2.11
CA PHE A 65 7.76 5.82 -1.31
C PHE A 65 8.40 4.86 -0.30
N GLU A 66 8.23 5.15 0.98
CA GLU A 66 8.73 4.31 2.07
C GLU A 66 7.55 3.83 2.91
N MET A 67 7.53 2.53 3.22
CA MET A 67 6.56 1.94 4.14
C MET A 67 7.22 0.85 4.98
N VAL A 68 6.63 0.52 6.12
CA VAL A 68 7.03 -0.64 6.92
C VAL A 68 5.90 -1.65 6.84
N ILE A 69 6.24 -2.91 6.54
CA ILE A 69 5.26 -3.98 6.56
C ILE A 69 5.11 -4.43 8.00
N GLU A 70 4.08 -3.97 8.71
CA GLU A 70 3.91 -4.37 10.10
C GLU A 70 3.54 -5.86 10.22
N ARG A 71 2.61 -6.32 9.38
CA ARG A 71 2.07 -7.69 9.40
C ARG A 71 1.56 -8.10 8.02
N ILE A 72 1.54 -9.41 7.76
CA ILE A 72 0.94 -9.99 6.56
C ILE A 72 0.20 -11.28 6.92
N GLU A 73 -1.08 -11.14 7.28
CA GLU A 73 -1.95 -12.21 7.80
C GLU A 73 -3.32 -12.16 7.09
N PRO A 74 -3.79 -13.24 6.43
CA PRO A 74 -5.06 -13.26 5.68
C PRO A 74 -6.34 -13.31 6.53
#